data_AF-A0AAU5FYA7-F1
#
_entry.id   AF-A0AAU5FYA7-F1
#
_cell.length_a   1.000
_cell.length_b   1.000
_cell.length_c   1.000
_cell.angle_alpha   90.00
_cell.angle_beta   90.00
_cell.angle_gamma   90.00
#
_symmetry.space_group_name_H-M   'P 1'
#
loop_
_entity.id
_entity.type
_entity.pdbx_description
1 polymer ?
#
loop_
_entity_poly.entity_id
_entity_poly.type
_entity_poly.pdbx_seq_one_letter_code
_entity_poly.pdbx_strand_id
1 'polypeptide(L)'
;MFTCFRGPPPRSTPQAGTIQALAGALTHTWVPTGELTPGAAARYNLTADQLHTYYVLAGDTPVLVHNCDSLVDYANSVRNEPGTNSIPYESPSGAKYYGRNKHGQQADGDLAEALEEAGHHGGCAEVSCLIQAQKAEGSDAIRGGTMRMVKSRNNSMPTSNTTGHGEPATPCGRCERLLDNLGIGY
;
A
#
# COMPACT_ATOMS: atom_id res chain seq x y z
N MET A 1 0.32 -18.72 9.80
CA MET A 1 0.68 -18.15 8.48
C MET A 1 -0.63 -17.81 7.81
N PHE A 2 -1.02 -16.52 7.81
CA PHE A 2 -2.30 -16.08 7.24
C PHE A 2 -2.01 -15.34 5.94
N THR A 3 -2.58 -15.82 4.84
CA THR A 3 -2.42 -15.27 3.48
C THR A 3 -3.53 -14.27 3.17
N CYS A 4 -3.15 -13.13 2.57
CA CYS A 4 -4.06 -12.04 2.20
C CYS A 4 -4.61 -12.25 0.77
N PHE A 5 -5.93 -12.16 0.57
CA PHE A 5 -6.58 -12.34 -0.75
C PHE A 5 -7.31 -11.07 -1.21
N ARG A 6 -7.16 -10.72 -2.50
CA ARG A 6 -7.92 -9.65 -3.20
C ARG A 6 -9.03 -10.28 -4.06
N GLY A 7 -10.29 -9.84 -3.89
CA GLY A 7 -11.45 -10.32 -4.67
C GLY A 7 -11.71 -9.54 -5.97
N PRO A 8 -12.41 -10.14 -6.96
CA PRO A 8 -12.70 -9.53 -8.26
C PRO A 8 -13.93 -8.58 -8.24
N PRO A 9 -14.11 -7.70 -9.25
CA PRO A 9 -15.17 -6.68 -9.26
C PRO A 9 -16.58 -7.24 -9.63
N PRO A 10 -17.69 -6.65 -9.15
CA PRO A 10 -19.04 -7.22 -9.28
C PRO A 10 -19.77 -6.83 -10.58
N ARG A 11 -20.61 -7.74 -11.09
CA ARG A 11 -21.71 -7.46 -12.06
C ARG A 11 -23.08 -7.81 -11.46
N SER A 12 -23.96 -6.80 -11.43
CA SER A 12 -25.44 -6.72 -11.46
C SER A 12 -26.39 -7.77 -10.80
N THR A 13 -27.10 -7.27 -9.76
CA THR A 13 -28.53 -7.40 -9.31
C THR A 13 -29.18 -8.72 -8.82
N PRO A 14 -30.13 -8.66 -7.83
CA PRO A 14 -30.20 -9.63 -6.72
C PRO A 14 -31.55 -10.37 -6.52
N GLN A 15 -31.53 -11.43 -5.71
CA GLN A 15 -32.68 -11.95 -4.96
C GLN A 15 -32.24 -12.32 -3.53
N ALA A 16 -33.01 -11.87 -2.54
CA ALA A 16 -32.72 -12.04 -1.12
C ALA A 16 -33.00 -13.47 -0.64
N GLY A 17 -32.04 -14.07 0.08
CA GLY A 17 -32.20 -15.38 0.72
C GLY A 17 -31.41 -15.47 2.04
N THR A 18 -32.08 -15.94 3.08
CA THR A 18 -31.58 -16.17 4.44
C THR A 18 -30.55 -17.32 4.47
N ILE A 19 -29.44 -17.17 5.19
CA ILE A 19 -28.41 -18.23 5.32
C ILE A 19 -28.63 -18.98 6.65
N GLN A 20 -28.99 -20.27 6.56
CA GLN A 20 -28.90 -21.24 7.65
C GLN A 20 -27.45 -21.73 7.81
N ALA A 21 -26.97 -21.82 9.04
CA ALA A 21 -25.65 -22.36 9.38
C ALA A 21 -25.73 -23.86 9.71
N LEU A 22 -24.85 -24.67 9.13
CA LEU A 22 -24.52 -26.03 9.59
C LEU A 22 -23.05 -26.07 10.01
N ALA A 23 -22.80 -26.70 11.16
CA ALA A 23 -21.55 -26.65 11.91
C ALA A 23 -20.45 -27.62 11.37
N GLY A 24 -19.19 -27.25 11.61
CA GLY A 24 -18.14 -28.22 11.93
C GLY A 24 -17.19 -28.65 10.80
N ALA A 25 -16.26 -27.78 10.40
CA ALA A 25 -14.90 -28.05 9.89
C ALA A 25 -14.27 -26.68 9.59
N LEU A 26 -12.95 -26.58 9.36
CA LEU A 26 -12.30 -25.36 8.87
C LEU A 26 -12.84 -24.98 7.49
N THR A 27 -14.01 -24.38 7.46
CA THR A 27 -14.64 -23.81 6.27
C THR A 27 -14.39 -22.32 6.35
N HIS A 28 -13.64 -21.78 5.38
CA HIS A 28 -13.63 -20.35 5.13
C HIS A 28 -15.07 -19.91 4.86
N THR A 29 -15.69 -19.24 5.82
CA THR A 29 -17.00 -18.61 5.63
C THR A 29 -16.77 -17.33 4.85
N TRP A 30 -17.15 -17.32 3.58
CA TRP A 30 -17.21 -16.08 2.81
C TRP A 30 -18.28 -15.18 3.41
N VAL A 31 -17.89 -13.96 3.82
CA VAL A 31 -18.87 -12.90 4.08
C VAL A 31 -19.29 -12.37 2.70
N PRO A 32 -20.54 -12.58 2.26
CA PRO A 32 -21.00 -11.98 1.02
C PRO A 32 -20.89 -10.47 1.16
N THR A 33 -20.57 -9.80 0.05
CA THR A 33 -20.55 -8.34 -0.03
C THR A 33 -21.89 -7.81 0.49
N GLY A 34 -21.88 -7.16 1.66
CA GLY A 34 -23.07 -6.56 2.21
C GLY A 34 -23.51 -5.40 1.33
N GLU A 35 -24.82 -5.19 1.20
CA GLU A 35 -25.32 -3.91 0.69
C GLU A 35 -24.90 -2.81 1.64
N LEU A 36 -24.37 -1.72 1.08
CA LEU A 36 -24.24 -0.46 1.80
C LEU A 36 -25.65 0.02 2.15
N THR A 37 -26.15 -0.34 3.33
CA THR A 37 -27.27 0.36 3.92
C THR A 37 -26.71 1.66 4.48
N PRO A 38 -27.08 2.85 3.97
CA PRO A 38 -26.77 4.09 4.64
C PRO A 38 -27.45 4.02 6.01
N GLY A 39 -26.63 4.00 7.06
CA GLY A 39 -27.14 4.06 8.42
C GLY A 39 -27.70 5.46 8.61
N ALA A 40 -28.89 5.58 9.22
CA ALA A 40 -29.49 6.87 9.53
C ALA A 40 -28.67 7.69 10.55
N ALA A 41 -27.62 7.10 11.14
CA ALA A 41 -26.70 7.76 12.05
C ALA A 41 -25.52 8.39 11.32
N ALA A 42 -25.06 9.55 11.81
CA ALA A 42 -23.82 10.16 11.37
C ALA A 42 -22.67 9.15 11.55
N ARG A 43 -21.98 8.83 10.45
CA ARG A 43 -20.78 7.99 10.47
C ARG A 43 -19.58 8.91 10.37
N TYR A 44 -18.72 8.88 11.38
CA TYR A 44 -17.44 9.56 11.35
C TYR A 44 -16.39 8.62 10.77
N ASN A 45 -15.61 9.10 9.80
CA ASN A 45 -14.40 8.41 9.40
C ASN A 45 -13.44 8.43 10.60
N LEU A 46 -13.29 7.30 11.28
CA LEU A 46 -12.31 7.15 12.34
C LEU A 46 -10.96 6.89 11.69
N THR A 47 -10.15 7.94 11.53
CA THR A 47 -8.72 7.77 11.21
C THR A 47 -8.06 7.20 12.45
N ALA A 48 -7.83 5.89 12.46
CA ALA A 48 -7.21 5.20 13.57
C ALA A 48 -5.72 5.03 13.24
N ASP A 49 -4.88 5.82 13.90
CA ASP A 49 -3.46 6.03 13.57
C ASP A 49 -2.53 4.91 14.08
N GLN A 50 -3.04 3.94 14.85
CA GLN A 50 -2.26 2.86 15.48
C GLN A 50 -2.80 1.46 15.16
N LEU A 51 -2.03 0.42 15.50
CA LEU A 51 -2.47 -0.96 15.35
C LEU A 51 -3.63 -1.25 16.30
N HIS A 52 -4.86 -1.26 15.78
CA HIS A 52 -6.05 -1.54 16.56
C HIS A 52 -6.53 -2.97 16.31
N THR A 53 -6.44 -3.82 17.33
CA THR A 53 -7.21 -5.05 17.37
C THR A 53 -8.63 -4.66 17.77
N TYR A 54 -9.56 -4.68 16.82
CA TYR A 54 -10.96 -4.45 17.13
C TYR A 54 -11.63 -5.78 17.47
N TYR A 55 -12.32 -5.79 18.60
CA TYR A 55 -13.33 -6.80 18.88
C TYR A 55 -14.64 -6.31 18.29
N VAL A 56 -15.07 -6.92 17.19
CA VAL A 56 -16.35 -6.60 16.55
C VAL A 56 -17.28 -7.79 16.73
N LEU A 57 -18.49 -7.54 17.21
CA LEU A 57 -19.55 -8.54 17.24
C LEU A 57 -20.34 -8.46 15.92
N ALA A 58 -20.28 -9.53 15.13
CA ALA A 58 -21.14 -9.72 13.97
C ALA A 58 -22.30 -10.64 14.39
N GLY A 59 -23.39 -10.03 14.87
CA GLY A 59 -24.39 -10.77 15.66
C GLY A 59 -23.76 -11.27 16.97
N ASP A 60 -23.93 -12.56 17.28
CA ASP A 60 -23.31 -13.20 18.46
C ASP A 60 -21.90 -13.76 18.18
N THR A 61 -21.37 -13.58 16.97
CA THR A 61 -20.06 -14.12 16.59
C THR A 61 -18.96 -13.09 16.85
N PRO A 62 -17.98 -13.39 17.71
CA PRO A 62 -16.81 -12.54 17.86
C PRO A 62 -15.92 -12.60 16.61
N VAL A 63 -15.68 -11.45 15.99
CA VAL A 63 -14.73 -11.29 14.88
C VAL A 63 -13.54 -10.49 15.37
N LEU A 64 -12.36 -11.10 15.23
CA LEU A 64 -11.08 -10.43 15.48
C LEU A 64 -10.59 -9.81 14.17
N VAL A 65 -10.61 -8.48 14.08
CA VAL A 65 -10.06 -7.76 12.92
C VAL A 65 -8.70 -7.17 13.31
N HIS A 66 -7.67 -7.54 12.54
CA HIS A 66 -6.34 -6.96 12.63
C HIS A 66 -6.12 -6.13 11.36
N ASN A 67 -6.10 -4.80 11.51
CA ASN A 67 -5.69 -3.91 10.44
C ASN A 67 -4.16 -3.86 10.43
N CYS A 68 -3.52 -4.68 9.58
CA CYS A 68 -2.07 -4.68 9.44
C CYS A 68 -1.59 -3.35 8.84
N ASP A 69 -0.40 -2.86 9.24
CA ASP A 69 0.29 -1.88 8.41
C ASP A 69 0.74 -2.59 7.12
N SER A 70 -0.07 -2.44 6.07
CA SER A 70 0.16 -3.06 4.77
C SER A 70 1.55 -2.79 4.20
N LEU A 71 2.21 -1.71 4.65
CA LEU A 71 3.56 -1.36 4.23
C LEU A 71 4.63 -2.24 4.90
N VAL A 72 4.50 -2.53 6.19
CA VAL A 72 5.45 -3.42 6.90
C VAL A 72 5.29 -4.86 6.42
N ASP A 73 4.06 -5.32 6.20
CA ASP A 73 3.81 -6.65 5.62
C ASP A 73 4.38 -6.77 4.21
N TYR A 74 4.18 -5.75 3.39
CA TYR A 74 4.77 -5.71 2.07
C TYR A 74 6.30 -5.72 2.14
N ALA A 75 6.91 -4.89 3.00
CA ALA A 75 8.35 -4.87 3.21
C ALA A 75 8.87 -6.26 3.62
N ASN A 76 8.18 -6.96 4.52
CA ASN A 76 8.50 -8.34 4.90
C ASN A 76 8.44 -9.30 3.70
N SER A 77 7.44 -9.17 2.83
CA SER A 77 7.24 -10.05 1.68
C SER A 77 8.33 -9.91 0.62
N VAL A 78 8.96 -8.73 0.50
CA VAL A 78 9.97 -8.45 -0.54
C VAL A 78 11.38 -8.26 0.01
N ARG A 79 11.61 -8.38 1.33
CA ARG A 79 12.90 -8.01 1.98
C ARG A 79 14.13 -8.82 1.54
N ASN A 80 13.96 -9.90 0.78
CA ASN A 80 15.07 -10.69 0.23
C ASN A 80 15.09 -10.70 -1.31
N GLU A 81 14.20 -9.95 -1.93
CA GLU A 81 14.19 -9.75 -3.36
C GLU A 81 15.32 -8.77 -3.78
N PRO A 82 15.87 -8.88 -4.99
CA PRO A 82 16.78 -7.89 -5.54
C PRO A 82 16.15 -6.49 -5.59
N GLY A 83 16.85 -5.46 -5.10
CA GLY A 83 16.42 -4.04 -5.19
C GLY A 83 15.59 -3.54 -3.98
N THR A 84 16.06 -3.81 -2.77
CA THR A 84 15.19 -4.20 -1.66
C THR A 84 14.51 -3.10 -0.85
N ASN A 85 14.47 -1.83 -1.27
CA ASN A 85 13.55 -0.87 -0.65
C ASN A 85 12.29 -0.79 -1.50
N SER A 86 11.15 -1.11 -0.92
CA SER A 86 9.89 -0.94 -1.62
C SER A 86 8.96 -0.01 -0.88
N ILE A 87 8.63 1.08 -1.57
CA ILE A 87 7.92 2.24 -1.06
C ILE A 87 6.63 2.32 -1.88
N PRO A 88 5.45 2.42 -1.25
CA PRO A 88 4.23 2.74 -1.94
C PRO A 88 4.16 4.24 -2.22
N TYR A 89 3.80 4.56 -3.44
CA TYR A 89 3.25 5.84 -3.83
C TYR A 89 1.76 5.67 -4.10
N GLU A 90 0.95 6.55 -3.54
CA GLU A 90 -0.47 6.69 -3.87
C GLU A 90 -0.66 7.94 -4.74
N SER A 91 -1.10 7.75 -5.98
CA SER A 91 -1.40 8.84 -6.92
C SER A 91 -2.71 9.54 -6.53
N PRO A 92 -3.00 10.74 -7.07
CA PRO A 92 -4.27 11.45 -6.80
C PRO A 92 -5.53 10.66 -7.14
N SER A 93 -5.44 9.65 -8.02
CA SER A 93 -6.57 8.76 -8.34
C SER A 93 -6.81 7.69 -7.28
N GLY A 94 -5.90 7.54 -6.30
CA GLY A 94 -5.90 6.49 -5.29
C GLY A 94 -5.18 5.20 -5.72
N ALA A 95 -4.57 5.17 -6.91
CA ALA A 95 -3.80 4.02 -7.36
C ALA A 95 -2.45 3.90 -6.61
N LYS A 96 -2.05 2.67 -6.29
CA LYS A 96 -0.82 2.37 -5.52
C LYS A 96 0.27 1.75 -6.39
N TYR A 97 1.44 2.36 -6.35
CA TYR A 97 2.63 1.92 -7.09
C TYR A 97 3.75 1.56 -6.13
N TYR A 98 4.40 0.44 -6.36
CA TYR A 98 5.44 -0.07 -5.46
C TYR A 98 6.80 -0.03 -6.16
N GLY A 99 7.66 0.85 -5.70
CA GLY A 99 8.99 1.06 -6.26
C GLY A 99 10.03 0.09 -5.73
N ARG A 100 11.16 -0.03 -6.43
CA ARG A 100 12.36 -0.75 -5.97
C ARG A 100 13.60 0.08 -6.27
N ASN A 101 14.60 0.05 -5.39
CA ASN A 101 15.89 0.65 -5.70
C ASN A 101 16.49 -0.10 -6.89
N LYS A 102 16.69 0.61 -8.00
CA LYS A 102 17.28 0.02 -9.21
C LYS A 102 18.17 1.04 -9.89
N HIS A 103 19.45 0.69 -10.01
CA HIS A 103 20.42 1.54 -10.70
C HIS A 103 20.02 1.72 -12.18
N GLY A 104 19.98 2.97 -12.65
CA GLY A 104 19.79 3.28 -14.08
C GLY A 104 18.37 3.06 -14.63
N GLN A 105 17.32 3.16 -13.81
CA GLN A 105 15.98 3.35 -14.39
C GLN A 105 15.91 4.72 -15.06
N GLN A 106 15.64 4.71 -16.36
CA GLN A 106 15.39 5.93 -17.11
C GLN A 106 13.91 6.31 -16.95
N ALA A 107 13.67 7.54 -16.51
CA ALA A 107 12.38 8.17 -16.66
C ALA A 107 12.35 8.91 -18.00
N ASP A 108 11.15 9.05 -18.55
CA ASP A 108 10.91 9.83 -19.76
C ASP A 108 9.86 10.91 -19.46
N GLY A 109 9.65 11.87 -20.36
CA GLY A 109 8.59 12.89 -20.25
C GLY A 109 8.76 13.81 -19.02
N ASP A 110 7.63 14.25 -18.45
CA ASP A 110 7.58 15.17 -17.30
C ASP A 110 8.43 14.69 -16.11
N LEU A 111 8.46 13.38 -15.83
CA LEU A 111 9.28 12.84 -14.76
C LEU A 111 10.78 12.99 -15.04
N ALA A 112 11.22 12.90 -16.29
CA ALA A 112 12.62 13.10 -16.65
C ALA A 112 13.05 14.56 -16.40
N GLU A 113 12.20 15.51 -16.78
CA GLU A 113 12.41 16.95 -16.54
C GLU A 113 12.46 17.25 -15.03
N ALA A 114 11.52 16.70 -14.25
CA ALA A 114 11.51 16.86 -12.80
C ALA A 114 12.76 16.25 -12.13
N LEU A 115 13.27 15.11 -12.63
CA LEU A 115 14.51 14.51 -12.14
C LEU A 115 15.74 15.36 -12.46
N GLU A 116 15.80 15.95 -13.66
CA GLU A 116 16.86 16.85 -14.06
C GLU A 116 16.89 18.10 -13.17
N GLU A 117 15.74 18.73 -12.93
CA GLU A 117 15.58 19.87 -12.04
C GLU A 117 16.00 19.52 -10.59
N ALA A 118 15.62 18.34 -10.11
CA ALA A 118 16.01 17.87 -8.79
C ALA A 118 17.51 17.49 -8.70
N GLY A 119 18.22 17.39 -9.83
CA GLY A 119 19.61 16.89 -9.90
C GLY A 119 19.72 15.40 -9.51
N HIS A 120 18.68 14.61 -9.81
CA HIS A 120 18.53 13.23 -9.35
C HIS A 120 18.77 12.22 -10.49
N HIS A 121 19.55 11.16 -10.24
CA HIS A 121 19.95 10.18 -11.28
C HIS A 121 19.00 8.98 -11.42
N GLY A 122 17.91 8.95 -10.67
CA GLY A 122 16.76 8.06 -10.88
C GLY A 122 16.79 6.69 -10.18
N GLY A 123 17.81 6.37 -9.39
CA GLY A 123 18.00 5.00 -8.85
C GLY A 123 17.16 4.60 -7.64
N CYS A 124 16.44 5.55 -7.06
CA CYS A 124 15.70 5.40 -5.81
C CYS A 124 14.32 4.75 -6.03
N ALA A 125 13.82 4.02 -5.05
CA ALA A 125 12.51 3.38 -5.11
C ALA A 125 11.38 4.39 -5.34
N GLU A 126 11.49 5.58 -4.79
CA GLU A 126 10.63 6.74 -5.00
C GLU A 126 10.42 7.03 -6.49
N VAL A 127 11.53 7.08 -7.23
CA VAL A 127 11.51 7.35 -8.68
C VAL A 127 10.89 6.18 -9.43
N SER A 128 11.19 4.95 -9.00
CA SER A 128 10.58 3.75 -9.56
C SER A 128 9.05 3.73 -9.43
N CYS A 129 8.51 4.28 -8.34
CA CYS A 129 7.06 4.45 -8.19
C CYS A 129 6.50 5.44 -9.21
N LEU A 130 7.14 6.59 -9.36
CA LEU A 130 6.69 7.65 -10.24
C LEU A 130 6.77 7.24 -11.71
N ILE A 131 7.79 6.48 -12.11
CA ILE A 131 7.87 5.88 -13.45
C ILE A 131 6.66 4.98 -13.71
N GLN A 132 6.28 4.15 -12.74
CA GLN A 132 5.10 3.28 -12.87
C GLN A 132 3.81 4.09 -12.94
N ALA A 133 3.64 5.10 -12.09
CA ALA A 133 2.48 5.98 -12.08
C ALA A 133 2.32 6.72 -13.41
N GLN A 134 3.37 7.38 -13.89
CA GLN A 134 3.34 8.09 -15.16
C GLN A 134 3.06 7.14 -16.34
N LYS A 135 3.63 5.94 -16.32
CA LYS A 135 3.38 4.94 -17.38
C LYS A 135 1.93 4.45 -17.38
N ALA A 136 1.31 4.33 -16.21
CA ALA A 136 -0.03 3.80 -16.06
C ALA A 136 -1.13 4.85 -16.31
N GLU A 137 -0.89 6.09 -15.88
CA GLU A 137 -1.92 7.12 -15.76
C GLU A 137 -1.56 8.46 -16.42
N GLY A 138 -0.32 8.62 -16.89
CA GLY A 138 0.18 9.86 -17.48
C GLY A 138 0.74 10.85 -16.46
N SER A 139 1.11 12.04 -16.94
CA SER A 139 1.88 13.02 -16.16
C SER A 139 1.15 13.63 -14.96
N ASP A 140 -0.18 13.60 -14.92
CA ASP A 140 -0.93 14.09 -13.75
C ASP A 140 -0.76 13.16 -12.54
N ALA A 141 -0.48 11.88 -12.79
CA ALA A 141 -0.36 10.89 -11.74
C ALA A 141 0.96 10.98 -10.96
N ILE A 142 1.89 11.85 -11.33
CA ILE A 142 3.13 12.09 -10.57
C ILE A 142 3.08 13.38 -9.75
N ARG A 143 1.92 14.05 -9.63
CA ARG A 143 1.77 15.33 -8.94
C ARG A 143 0.73 15.24 -7.82
N GLY A 144 1.01 15.81 -6.65
CA GLY A 144 0.01 15.94 -5.58
C GLY A 144 -0.39 14.64 -4.86
N GLY A 145 0.36 13.56 -5.02
CA GLY A 145 0.11 12.27 -4.34
C GLY A 145 0.75 12.16 -2.95
N THR A 146 0.84 10.95 -2.42
CA THR A 146 1.53 10.68 -1.14
C THR A 146 2.45 9.47 -1.22
N MET A 147 3.57 9.51 -0.50
CA MET A 147 4.45 8.36 -0.26
C MET A 147 4.54 8.08 1.24
N ARG A 148 4.74 6.81 1.59
CA ARG A 148 5.15 6.41 2.94
C ARG A 148 6.30 5.44 2.82
N MET A 149 7.30 5.57 3.68
CA MET A 149 8.50 4.74 3.61
C MET A 149 8.73 3.97 4.90
N VAL A 150 9.21 2.74 4.75
CA VAL A 150 9.78 1.97 5.85
C VAL A 150 11.14 1.45 5.46
N LYS A 151 12.01 1.27 6.44
CA LYS A 151 13.33 0.65 6.24
C LYS A 151 13.15 -0.81 5.87
N SER A 152 13.60 -1.20 4.68
CA SER A 152 13.68 -2.60 4.31
C SER A 152 15.09 -3.14 4.56
N ARG A 153 15.18 -4.32 5.19
CA ARG A 153 16.45 -4.93 5.59
C ARG A 153 16.43 -6.40 5.20
N ASN A 154 17.41 -6.83 4.41
CA ASN A 154 17.61 -8.25 4.13
C ASN A 154 17.74 -9.06 5.42
N ASN A 155 17.28 -10.31 5.44
CA ASN A 155 17.49 -11.25 6.56
C ASN A 155 18.03 -12.62 6.14
N SER A 156 18.38 -12.78 4.86
CA SER A 156 18.87 -14.04 4.29
C SER A 156 20.40 -14.11 4.23
N MET A 157 21.11 -12.98 4.23
CA MET A 157 22.59 -12.98 4.22
C MET A 157 23.15 -13.03 5.64
N PRO A 158 24.25 -13.76 5.90
CA PRO A 158 24.91 -13.79 7.22
C PRO A 158 25.37 -12.43 7.73
N THR A 159 25.65 -11.49 6.83
CA THR A 159 26.07 -10.11 7.15
C THR A 159 24.91 -9.13 7.31
N SER A 160 23.66 -9.62 7.22
CA SER A 160 22.48 -8.76 7.30
C SER A 160 22.30 -8.16 8.70
N ASN A 161 22.06 -6.85 8.74
CA ASN A 161 21.54 -6.19 9.93
C ASN A 161 20.03 -5.96 9.75
N THR A 162 19.22 -6.70 10.50
CA THR A 162 17.75 -6.63 10.46
C THR A 162 17.18 -5.52 11.35
N THR A 163 18.01 -4.88 12.18
CA THR A 163 17.59 -3.84 13.11
C THR A 163 16.92 -2.67 12.39
N GLY A 164 15.78 -2.25 12.94
CA GLY A 164 14.97 -1.17 12.42
C GLY A 164 14.21 -1.49 11.14
N HIS A 165 14.11 -2.76 10.72
CA HIS A 165 13.21 -3.14 9.63
C HIS A 165 11.77 -2.76 9.96
N GLY A 166 11.05 -2.15 9.01
CA GLY A 166 9.66 -1.72 9.20
C GLY A 166 9.51 -0.38 9.91
N GLU A 167 10.57 0.19 10.48
CA GLU A 167 10.52 1.55 11.02
C GLU A 167 10.38 2.59 9.90
N PRO A 168 9.75 3.75 10.17
CA PRO A 168 9.68 4.86 9.22
C PRO A 168 11.06 5.22 8.66
N ALA A 169 11.08 5.54 7.38
CA ALA A 169 12.24 6.05 6.67
C ALA A 169 11.93 7.41 6.04
N THR A 170 12.98 8.15 5.71
CA THR A 170 12.90 9.46 5.04
C THR A 170 13.54 9.33 3.67
N PRO A 171 13.03 10.01 2.63
CA PRO A 171 13.68 10.01 1.32
C PRO A 171 15.12 10.52 1.43
N CYS A 172 15.95 10.20 0.44
CA CYS A 172 17.24 10.89 0.33
C CYS A 172 17.00 12.37 -0.04
N GLY A 173 17.90 13.28 0.32
CA GLY A 173 17.69 14.73 0.11
C GLY A 173 17.45 15.18 -1.34
N ARG A 174 17.85 14.38 -2.33
CA ARG A 174 17.49 14.65 -3.74
C ARG A 174 16.09 14.16 -4.09
N CYS A 175 15.63 13.07 -3.47
CA CYS A 175 14.24 12.63 -3.56
C CYS A 175 13.32 13.60 -2.81
N GLU A 176 13.70 14.11 -1.65
CA GLU A 176 12.94 15.17 -0.94
C GLU A 176 12.64 16.34 -1.88
N ARG A 177 13.69 16.90 -2.53
CA ARG A 177 13.53 17.96 -3.51
C ARG A 177 12.60 17.59 -4.67
N LEU A 178 12.75 16.39 -5.23
CA LEU A 178 11.89 15.90 -6.30
C LEU A 178 10.41 15.85 -5.85
N LEU A 179 10.16 15.27 -4.68
CA LEU A 179 8.81 15.11 -4.14
C LEU A 179 8.18 16.45 -3.78
N ASP A 180 8.96 17.38 -3.20
CA ASP A 180 8.53 18.75 -2.91
C ASP A 180 8.13 19.49 -4.21
N ASN A 181 8.96 19.41 -5.26
CA ASN A 181 8.67 20.03 -6.56
C ASN A 181 7.40 19.47 -7.21
N LEU A 182 7.11 18.19 -6.98
CA LEU A 182 5.91 17.51 -7.47
C LEU A 182 4.69 17.68 -6.55
N GLY A 183 4.83 18.34 -5.40
CA GLY A 183 3.78 18.50 -4.40
C GLY A 183 3.34 17.18 -3.76
N ILE A 184 4.23 16.19 -3.67
CA ILE A 184 3.96 14.89 -3.07
C ILE A 184 4.29 14.94 -1.58
N GLY A 185 3.35 14.54 -0.71
CA GLY A 185 3.62 14.39 0.72
C GLY A 185 4.38 13.09 1.04
N TYR A 186 5.34 13.12 1.97
CA TYR A 186 6.15 11.95 2.36
C TYR A 186 6.55 11.95 3.84
#